data_AF-A0A820RY90-F1
#
_entry.id   AF-A0A820RY90-F1
#
_cell.length_a   1.000
_cell.length_b   1.000
_cell.length_c   1.000
_cell.angle_alpha   90.00
_cell.angle_beta   90.00
_cell.angle_gamma   90.00
#
_symmetry.space_group_name_H-M   'P 1'
#
loop_
_entity.id
_entity.type
_entity.pdbx_description
1 polymer ?
#
loop_
_entity_poly.entity_id
_entity_poly.type
_entity_poly.pdbx_seq_one_letter_code
_entity_poly.pdbx_strand_id
1 'polypeptide(L)'
;LATFHRESHIYASLRNCFIRIFEKYGAFLMRLPIFIPDTSIYNKNECSNLKFISSTGLIVSLAFDSKVPLARYIARCVSHYGLNGLPTMKCYQIGSVYREGVTEMHPRELTECGYDIIFTQSTFLPDAEILAVSQDVLEELHLQKKQTVFIRLSHSQLLRAILIFFDVPTDKISSILAAINKSRFDSINSTIAMHLMENGISEQTANRIQTLLNKDGLFDEIITHLKGFTRSKTEGSKLLKSIVDELEMIVKYARCFGVTMPIRLTLRFVTLNPILDINTFSGFMFQLASVVQRKKRSVYEVYAGGGRYDPLLAHFRRPSQKNLSNDLPHVVGVSFDMERFIQLSTTRTTSPTRLINTTKPCDTVICLGSHPVELLRLRHELVTNGIGVDTFYDLPSNFEILDEYCVSCGYTYLIYGKGSIDEGFRFRTYENGKVTTDKRCFSGQIVQYYRADSNNTNLSNINNSGTSSNLFNDTEPLLPQQTLSTPSGLSIKNTPSSTSLNPNNEPISAGAQLNIYLYLIEPMNKSIPKKKIENQVQYKLSTISSLFTSKSRIEVFVFDISDLILTIIISTLLIEDEASYNISLRATIEKVPPRFHDTIYRFSDQLKELRFIKKAKLFVIASYKT
;
A
#
# COMPACT_ATOMS: atom_id res chain seq x y z
N LEU A 1 12.57 9.59 -20.35
CA LEU A 1 11.59 10.70 -20.34
C LEU A 1 10.23 10.27 -20.89
N ALA A 2 10.14 9.76 -22.12
CA ALA A 2 8.87 9.28 -22.69
C ALA A 2 8.13 8.23 -21.82
N THR A 3 8.86 7.29 -21.18
CA THR A 3 8.27 6.31 -20.26
C THR A 3 7.68 6.96 -19.00
N PHE A 4 8.36 7.95 -18.42
CA PHE A 4 7.88 8.69 -17.25
C PHE A 4 6.66 9.54 -17.58
N HIS A 5 6.66 10.23 -18.72
CA HIS A 5 5.50 10.96 -19.22
C HIS A 5 4.30 10.01 -19.39
N ARG A 6 4.51 8.86 -20.05
CA ARG A 6 3.46 7.87 -20.27
C ARG A 6 2.85 7.34 -18.98
N GLU A 7 3.66 6.97 -17.99
CA GLU A 7 3.16 6.50 -16.70
C GLU A 7 2.37 7.59 -15.95
N SER A 8 2.82 8.85 -16.02
CA SER A 8 2.10 10.00 -15.46
C SER A 8 0.74 10.22 -16.12
N HIS A 9 0.63 10.12 -17.46
CA HIS A 9 -0.65 10.24 -18.16
C HIS A 9 -1.61 9.09 -17.82
N ILE A 10 -1.09 7.86 -17.72
CA ILE A 10 -1.87 6.70 -17.30
C ILE A 10 -2.37 6.91 -15.87
N TYR A 11 -1.51 7.35 -14.95
CA TYR A 11 -1.89 7.68 -13.58
C TYR A 11 -3.03 8.70 -13.55
N ALA A 12 -2.89 9.83 -14.26
CA ALA A 12 -3.90 10.88 -14.31
C ALA A 12 -5.24 10.36 -14.88
N SER A 13 -5.18 9.52 -15.91
CA SER A 13 -6.36 8.91 -16.55
C SER A 13 -7.09 7.98 -15.59
N LEU A 14 -6.36 7.09 -14.93
CA LEU A 14 -6.90 6.19 -13.92
C LEU A 14 -7.50 6.99 -12.76
N ARG A 15 -6.78 7.98 -12.24
CA ARG A 15 -7.25 8.85 -11.15
C ARG A 15 -8.57 9.54 -11.50
N ASN A 16 -8.66 10.15 -12.68
CA ASN A 16 -9.88 10.82 -13.12
C ASN A 16 -11.04 9.84 -13.34
N CYS A 17 -10.74 8.62 -13.82
CA CYS A 17 -11.71 7.55 -13.92
C CYS A 17 -12.27 7.16 -12.54
N PHE A 18 -11.41 6.93 -11.55
CA PHE A 18 -11.83 6.64 -10.16
C PHE A 18 -12.70 7.77 -9.60
N ILE A 19 -12.28 9.02 -9.74
CA ILE A 19 -13.03 10.20 -9.26
C ILE A 19 -14.43 10.23 -9.87
N ARG A 20 -14.54 10.15 -11.20
CA ARG A 20 -15.81 10.19 -11.92
C ARG A 20 -16.78 9.11 -11.43
N ILE A 21 -16.29 7.90 -11.21
CA ILE A 21 -17.12 6.79 -10.73
C ILE A 21 -17.52 7.03 -9.27
N PHE A 22 -16.59 7.40 -8.40
CA PHE A 22 -16.90 7.64 -6.99
C PHE A 22 -17.92 8.77 -6.80
N GLU A 23 -17.79 9.86 -7.55
CA GLU A 23 -18.74 10.97 -7.56
C GLU A 23 -20.09 10.59 -8.18
N LYS A 24 -20.12 9.73 -9.21
CA LYS A 24 -21.37 9.15 -9.75
C LYS A 24 -22.17 8.40 -8.69
N TYR A 25 -21.51 7.78 -7.71
CA TYR A 25 -22.15 7.13 -6.56
C TYR A 25 -22.39 8.07 -5.37
N GLY A 26 -22.17 9.38 -5.55
CA GLY A 26 -22.43 10.41 -4.55
C GLY A 26 -21.37 10.48 -3.44
N ALA A 27 -20.18 9.95 -3.66
CA ALA A 27 -19.08 10.10 -2.70
C ALA A 27 -18.31 11.40 -2.92
N PHE A 28 -17.86 12.01 -1.82
CA PHE A 28 -17.02 13.21 -1.85
C PHE A 28 -15.56 12.89 -1.50
N LEU A 29 -14.64 13.73 -1.96
CA LEU A 29 -13.22 13.61 -1.62
C LEU A 29 -12.99 13.94 -0.13
N MET A 30 -12.47 12.98 0.64
CA MET A 30 -12.01 13.20 2.00
C MET A 30 -10.48 13.23 2.05
N ARG A 31 -9.92 14.34 2.54
CA ARG A 31 -8.46 14.47 2.78
C ARG A 31 -8.13 13.99 4.18
N LEU A 32 -7.36 12.91 4.28
CA LEU A 32 -6.90 12.36 5.55
C LEU A 32 -5.46 12.75 5.85
N PRO A 33 -5.09 12.93 7.13
CA PRO A 33 -3.71 13.21 7.52
C PRO A 33 -2.76 12.06 7.15
N ILE A 34 -1.61 12.41 6.58
CA ILE A 34 -0.56 11.44 6.23
C ILE A 34 0.16 10.93 7.48
N PHE A 35 0.39 11.81 8.46
CA PHE A 35 0.93 11.44 9.76
C PHE A 35 -0.19 11.17 10.75
N ILE A 36 -0.11 10.02 11.42
CA ILE A 36 -0.98 9.67 12.54
C ILE A 36 -0.15 9.35 13.78
N PRO A 37 -0.67 9.57 15.00
CA PRO A 37 0.00 9.07 16.21
C PRO A 37 0.20 7.56 16.13
N ASP A 38 1.30 7.06 16.70
CA ASP A 38 1.59 5.62 16.68
C ASP A 38 0.40 4.83 17.25
N THR A 39 0.12 3.68 16.64
CA THR A 39 -1.02 2.84 16.96
C THR A 39 -0.62 1.38 16.98
N SER A 40 -1.12 0.64 17.98
CA SER A 40 -0.85 -0.80 18.09
C SER A 40 -1.44 -1.61 16.93
N ILE A 41 -2.35 -1.05 16.13
CA ILE A 41 -2.85 -1.70 14.91
C ILE A 41 -1.70 -2.01 13.95
N TYR A 42 -0.78 -1.06 13.77
CA TYR A 42 0.35 -1.23 12.85
C TYR A 42 1.46 -2.12 13.41
N ASN A 43 1.48 -2.34 14.73
CA ASN A 43 2.45 -3.24 15.37
C ASN A 43 2.04 -4.72 15.26
N LYS A 44 0.82 -5.01 14.77
CA LYS A 44 0.36 -6.38 14.54
C LYS A 44 1.03 -6.92 13.27
N ASN A 45 1.40 -8.20 13.29
CA ASN A 45 1.96 -8.96 12.16
C ASN A 45 3.33 -8.50 11.63
N GLU A 46 4.21 -7.92 12.46
CA GLU A 46 5.54 -7.45 12.05
C GLU A 46 5.47 -6.53 10.81
N CYS A 47 4.43 -5.70 10.75
CA CYS A 47 4.25 -4.80 9.62
C CYS A 47 5.29 -3.69 9.63
N SER A 48 5.79 -3.41 8.44
CA SER A 48 6.91 -2.51 8.20
C SER A 48 6.43 -1.05 8.16
N ASN A 49 5.91 -0.56 9.29
CA ASN A 49 5.41 0.80 9.42
C ASN A 49 6.54 1.78 9.76
N LEU A 50 6.50 2.95 9.13
CA LEU A 50 7.53 3.97 9.33
C LEU A 50 7.16 4.86 10.50
N LYS A 51 8.03 4.93 11.50
CA LYS A 51 7.85 5.72 12.73
C LYS A 51 8.89 6.83 12.81
N PHE A 52 8.44 7.99 13.27
CA PHE A 52 9.23 9.20 13.42
C PHE A 52 8.99 9.80 14.80
N ILE A 53 9.98 10.52 15.30
CA ILE A 53 9.87 11.30 16.53
C ILE A 53 9.73 12.76 16.12
N SER A 54 8.60 13.37 16.49
CA SER A 54 8.39 14.80 16.32
C SER A 54 9.34 15.62 17.21
N SER A 55 9.49 16.91 16.92
CA SER A 55 10.30 17.83 17.74
C SER A 55 9.86 17.88 19.21
N THR A 56 8.60 17.54 19.51
CA THR A 56 8.06 17.48 20.87
C THR A 56 8.26 16.12 21.55
N GLY A 57 8.94 15.16 20.90
CA GLY A 57 9.15 13.81 21.41
C GLY A 57 7.99 12.84 21.19
N LEU A 58 6.91 13.26 20.51
CA LEU A 58 5.79 12.35 20.19
C LEU A 58 6.16 11.43 19.03
N ILE A 59 5.84 10.14 19.18
CA ILE A 59 6.00 9.16 18.11
C ILE A 59 4.80 9.27 17.16
N VAL A 60 5.11 9.54 15.90
CA VAL A 60 4.14 9.57 14.80
C VAL A 60 4.52 8.52 13.76
N SER A 61 3.53 8.00 13.06
CA SER A 61 3.70 7.04 11.99
C SER A 61 3.13 7.60 10.69
N LEU A 62 3.77 7.27 9.57
CA LEU A 62 3.12 7.45 8.27
C LEU A 62 1.95 6.48 8.14
N ALA A 63 0.89 6.92 7.48
CA ALA A 63 -0.25 6.08 7.18
C ALA A 63 0.18 4.92 6.26
N PHE A 64 -0.01 3.69 6.73
CA PHE A 64 0.27 2.48 5.96
C PHE A 64 -0.86 2.15 4.98
N ASP A 65 -2.08 2.57 5.32
CA ASP A 65 -3.28 2.46 4.50
C ASP A 65 -4.20 3.67 4.73
N SER A 66 -5.23 3.77 3.89
CA SER A 66 -6.27 4.81 3.98
C SER A 66 -7.33 4.57 5.07
N LYS A 67 -7.53 3.32 5.52
CA LYS A 67 -8.63 2.95 6.43
C LYS A 67 -8.36 3.34 7.88
N VAL A 68 -7.12 3.21 8.34
CA VAL A 68 -6.74 3.54 9.72
C VAL A 68 -6.89 5.04 10.02
N PRO A 69 -6.37 5.97 9.18
CA PRO A 69 -6.65 7.39 9.33
C PRO A 69 -8.15 7.71 9.30
N LEU A 70 -8.92 7.04 8.44
CA LEU A 70 -10.35 7.27 8.28
C LEU A 70 -11.13 6.83 9.52
N ALA A 71 -10.89 5.61 9.99
CA ALA A 71 -11.52 5.08 11.20
C ALA A 71 -11.22 5.97 12.41
N ARG A 72 -9.98 6.47 12.53
CA ARG A 72 -9.61 7.43 13.58
C ARG A 72 -10.36 8.75 13.45
N TYR A 73 -10.50 9.28 12.23
CA TYR A 73 -11.23 10.51 11.96
C TYR A 73 -12.71 10.35 12.35
N ILE A 74 -13.38 9.30 11.85
CA ILE A 74 -14.79 9.02 12.15
C ILE A 74 -15.01 8.83 13.65
N ALA A 75 -14.18 8.02 14.33
CA ALA A 75 -14.31 7.80 15.77
C ALA A 75 -14.21 9.11 16.57
N ARG A 76 -13.37 10.05 16.14
CA ARG A 76 -13.25 11.37 16.77
C ARG A 76 -14.43 12.29 16.46
N CYS A 77 -14.96 12.26 15.24
CA CYS A 77 -16.16 13.01 14.88
C CYS A 77 -17.36 12.54 15.71
N VAL A 78 -17.56 11.23 15.83
CA VAL A 78 -18.61 10.64 16.67
C VAL A 78 -18.43 11.05 18.13
N SER A 79 -17.20 11.04 18.66
CA SER A 79 -16.92 11.54 20.02
C SER A 79 -17.30 13.01 20.23
N HIS A 80 -17.32 13.84 19.18
CA HIS A 80 -17.58 15.28 19.27
C HIS A 80 -19.04 15.64 18.98
N TYR A 81 -19.65 15.03 17.97
CA TYR A 81 -20.98 15.36 17.46
C TYR A 81 -22.07 14.36 17.88
N GLY A 82 -21.69 13.23 18.48
CA GLY A 82 -22.59 12.12 18.76
C GLY A 82 -22.98 11.34 17.50
N LEU A 83 -23.56 10.14 17.68
CA LEU A 83 -23.94 9.28 16.56
C LEU A 83 -25.03 9.91 15.67
N ASN A 84 -26.02 10.57 16.29
CA ASN A 84 -27.13 11.22 15.59
C ASN A 84 -26.69 12.45 14.76
N GLY A 85 -25.51 13.00 15.06
CA GLY A 85 -24.92 14.10 14.29
C GLY A 85 -24.19 13.64 13.03
N LEU A 86 -24.05 12.33 12.80
CA LEU A 86 -23.34 11.77 11.66
C LEU A 86 -24.34 11.22 10.63
N PRO A 87 -24.62 11.94 9.52
CA PRO A 87 -25.44 11.41 8.45
C PRO A 87 -24.75 10.23 7.77
N THR A 88 -25.54 9.40 7.07
CA THR A 88 -24.98 8.45 6.10
C THR A 88 -24.14 9.23 5.10
N MET A 89 -22.87 8.87 4.97
CA MET A 89 -21.92 9.56 4.10
C MET A 89 -21.10 8.57 3.30
N LYS A 90 -20.74 8.98 2.09
CA LYS A 90 -19.89 8.23 1.18
C LYS A 90 -18.68 9.11 0.90
N CYS A 91 -17.49 8.58 1.12
CA CYS A 91 -16.27 9.33 0.88
C CYS A 91 -15.26 8.48 0.12
N TYR A 92 -14.39 9.15 -0.62
CA TYR A 92 -13.25 8.50 -1.23
C TYR A 92 -11.97 9.27 -0.92
N GLN A 93 -10.85 8.55 -0.99
CA GLN A 93 -9.52 9.13 -0.91
C GLN A 93 -8.64 8.50 -1.98
N ILE A 94 -7.93 9.33 -2.72
CA ILE A 94 -6.84 8.89 -3.61
C ILE A 94 -5.58 9.55 -3.09
N GLY A 95 -4.65 8.76 -2.56
CA GLY A 95 -3.46 9.32 -1.92
C GLY A 95 -2.36 8.30 -1.66
N SER A 96 -1.21 8.83 -1.26
CA SER A 96 -0.02 8.05 -0.98
C SER A 96 -0.08 7.40 0.41
N VAL A 97 0.33 6.15 0.48
CA VAL A 97 0.54 5.37 1.70
C VAL A 97 1.95 4.81 1.69
N TYR A 98 2.52 4.61 2.88
CA TYR A 98 3.96 4.36 3.01
C TYR A 98 4.25 3.06 3.75
N ARG A 99 5.20 2.31 3.22
CA ARG A 99 5.71 1.06 3.79
C ARG A 99 7.22 1.09 3.83
N GLU A 100 7.82 0.37 4.76
CA GLU A 100 9.28 0.25 4.79
C GLU A 100 9.79 -0.34 3.47
N GLY A 101 10.85 0.27 2.94
CA GLY A 101 11.56 -0.23 1.77
C GLY A 101 12.53 -1.36 2.13
N VAL A 102 13.21 -1.89 1.13
CA VAL A 102 14.41 -2.71 1.35
C VAL A 102 15.51 -1.78 1.86
N THR A 103 16.33 -2.24 2.82
CA THR A 103 17.39 -1.46 3.49
C THR A 103 18.24 -0.64 2.50
N GLU A 104 18.54 0.62 2.85
CA GLU A 104 19.27 1.65 2.05
C GLU A 104 18.48 2.37 0.93
N MET A 105 17.19 2.09 0.76
CA MET A 105 16.32 2.79 -0.21
C MET A 105 15.32 3.74 0.47
N HIS A 106 14.70 4.63 -0.30
CA HIS A 106 13.57 5.42 0.17
C HIS A 106 12.40 4.50 0.61
N PRO A 107 11.57 4.95 1.57
CA PRO A 107 10.28 4.32 1.85
C PRO A 107 9.51 3.95 0.59
N ARG A 108 8.91 2.78 0.57
CA ARG A 108 8.02 2.42 -0.54
C ARG A 108 6.76 3.26 -0.43
N GLU A 109 6.56 4.14 -1.40
CA GLU A 109 5.34 4.91 -1.58
C GLU A 109 4.40 4.19 -2.54
N LEU A 110 3.14 4.06 -2.15
CA LEU A 110 2.08 3.42 -2.92
C LEU A 110 0.89 4.36 -3.02
N THR A 111 0.22 4.38 -4.17
CA THR A 111 -1.06 5.08 -4.29
C THR A 111 -2.21 4.12 -4.02
N GLU A 112 -2.97 4.38 -2.96
CA GLU A 112 -4.23 3.70 -2.70
C GLU A 112 -5.41 4.59 -3.11
N CYS A 113 -6.41 3.98 -3.72
CA CYS A 113 -7.72 4.61 -3.95
C CYS A 113 -8.73 3.92 -3.01
N GLY A 114 -9.14 4.60 -1.94
CA GLY A 114 -10.16 4.14 -1.00
C GLY A 114 -11.53 4.71 -1.35
N TYR A 115 -12.57 3.89 -1.18
CA TYR A 115 -13.98 4.31 -1.20
C TYR A 115 -14.67 3.65 -0.02
N ASP A 116 -15.32 4.45 0.82
CA ASP A 116 -15.90 4.00 2.08
C ASP A 116 -17.29 4.61 2.30
N ILE A 117 -18.22 3.81 2.81
CA ILE A 117 -19.59 4.17 3.15
C ILE A 117 -19.73 4.08 4.67
N ILE A 118 -20.12 5.18 5.29
CA ILE A 118 -20.37 5.31 6.72
C ILE A 118 -21.88 5.44 6.92
N PHE A 119 -22.44 4.65 7.83
CA PHE A 119 -23.88 4.57 8.04
C PHE A 119 -24.19 4.15 9.48
N THR A 120 -25.36 4.50 10.01
CA THR A 120 -25.68 4.30 11.44
C THR A 120 -26.66 3.15 11.69
N GLN A 121 -27.51 2.83 10.71
CA GLN A 121 -28.48 1.73 10.82
C GLN A 121 -27.86 0.41 10.40
N SER A 122 -28.10 -0.66 11.15
CA SER A 122 -27.64 -1.99 10.75
C SER A 122 -28.41 -2.48 9.51
N THR A 123 -27.73 -2.55 8.38
CA THR A 123 -28.27 -3.01 7.08
C THR A 123 -27.15 -3.61 6.24
N PHE A 124 -27.50 -4.38 5.21
CA PHE A 124 -26.58 -4.98 4.23
C PHE A 124 -26.54 -4.24 2.88
N LEU A 125 -27.31 -3.15 2.74
CA LEU A 125 -27.37 -2.36 1.51
C LEU A 125 -26.01 -1.73 1.15
N PRO A 126 -25.25 -1.12 2.09
CA PRO A 126 -23.92 -0.57 1.79
C PRO A 126 -22.92 -1.63 1.32
N ASP A 127 -23.00 -2.85 1.87
CA ASP A 127 -22.14 -3.98 1.49
C ASP A 127 -22.43 -4.47 0.08
N ALA A 128 -23.67 -4.34 -0.38
CA ALA A 128 -24.03 -4.62 -1.76
C ALA A 128 -23.66 -3.47 -2.72
N GLU A 129 -23.86 -2.22 -2.30
CA GLU A 129 -23.49 -1.04 -3.09
C GLU A 129 -22.00 -1.01 -3.39
N ILE A 130 -21.14 -1.36 -2.42
CA ILE A 130 -19.69 -1.34 -2.63
C ILE A 130 -19.22 -2.36 -3.67
N LEU A 131 -19.95 -3.46 -3.86
CA LEU A 131 -19.69 -4.42 -4.93
C LEU A 131 -20.05 -3.82 -6.30
N ALA A 132 -21.11 -3.02 -6.39
CA ALA A 132 -21.50 -2.31 -7.62
C ALA A 132 -20.47 -1.25 -8.00
N VAL A 133 -20.04 -0.40 -7.05
CA VAL A 133 -18.95 0.58 -7.27
C VAL A 133 -17.70 -0.13 -7.77
N SER A 134 -17.36 -1.26 -7.16
CA SER A 134 -16.19 -2.07 -7.53
C SER A 134 -16.28 -2.66 -8.93
N GLN A 135 -17.47 -3.08 -9.37
CA GLN A 135 -17.71 -3.54 -10.73
C GLN A 135 -17.59 -2.39 -11.74
N ASP A 136 -18.24 -1.25 -11.49
CA ASP A 136 -18.23 -0.09 -12.39
C ASP A 136 -16.79 0.40 -12.66
N VAL A 137 -15.92 0.41 -11.64
CA VAL A 137 -14.48 0.70 -11.80
C VAL A 137 -13.82 -0.24 -12.81
N LEU A 138 -14.06 -1.54 -12.70
CA LEU A 138 -13.43 -2.53 -13.58
C LEU A 138 -13.97 -2.50 -15.01
N GLU A 139 -15.27 -2.21 -15.17
CA GLU A 139 -15.93 -2.10 -16.46
C GLU A 139 -15.45 -0.88 -17.26
N GLU A 140 -15.36 0.28 -16.59
CA GLU A 140 -14.86 1.52 -17.18
C GLU A 140 -13.41 1.38 -17.63
N LEU A 141 -12.59 0.69 -16.83
CA LEU A 141 -11.19 0.40 -17.17
C LEU A 141 -11.04 -0.76 -18.18
N HIS A 142 -12.15 -1.32 -18.66
CA HIS A 142 -12.22 -2.40 -19.65
C HIS A 142 -11.40 -3.65 -19.30
N LEU A 143 -11.17 -3.90 -18.01
CA LEU A 143 -10.34 -5.03 -17.57
C LEU A 143 -11.00 -6.38 -17.88
N GLN A 144 -12.34 -6.42 -17.90
CA GLN A 144 -13.12 -7.63 -18.14
C GLN A 144 -13.02 -8.15 -19.59
N LYS A 145 -12.73 -7.29 -20.58
CA LYS A 145 -12.72 -7.68 -22.01
C LYS A 145 -11.56 -8.61 -22.39
N LYS A 146 -10.50 -8.66 -21.59
CA LYS A 146 -9.28 -9.44 -21.87
C LYS A 146 -9.01 -10.53 -20.83
N GLN A 147 -9.63 -10.45 -19.66
CA GLN A 147 -9.48 -11.44 -18.59
C GLN A 147 -10.74 -11.47 -17.74
N THR A 148 -11.19 -12.66 -17.38
CA THR A 148 -12.34 -12.83 -16.47
C THR A 148 -11.94 -12.38 -15.06
N VAL A 149 -12.35 -11.17 -14.70
CA VAL A 149 -12.32 -10.67 -13.32
C VAL A 149 -13.61 -11.09 -12.62
N PHE A 150 -13.53 -11.39 -11.33
CA PHE A 150 -14.66 -11.80 -10.50
C PHE A 150 -14.56 -11.18 -9.10
N ILE A 151 -15.71 -11.10 -8.42
CA ILE A 151 -15.76 -10.82 -6.98
C ILE A 151 -15.53 -12.13 -6.24
N ARG A 152 -14.58 -12.14 -5.31
CA ARG A 152 -14.30 -13.25 -4.40
C ARG A 152 -14.74 -12.86 -2.99
N LEU A 153 -15.92 -13.34 -2.59
CA LEU A 153 -16.53 -13.07 -1.29
C LEU A 153 -15.99 -14.00 -0.20
N SER A 154 -16.01 -13.51 1.03
CA SER A 154 -15.87 -14.30 2.24
C SER A 154 -16.54 -13.60 3.42
N HIS A 155 -16.42 -14.19 4.60
CA HIS A 155 -16.98 -13.64 5.83
C HIS A 155 -16.02 -13.89 7.00
N SER A 156 -15.78 -12.88 7.85
CA SER A 156 -14.69 -12.93 8.84
C SER A 156 -14.87 -14.03 9.89
N GLN A 157 -16.12 -14.44 10.15
CA GLN A 157 -16.45 -15.54 11.07
C GLN A 157 -16.59 -16.92 10.41
N LEU A 158 -16.45 -17.04 9.09
CA LEU A 158 -16.75 -18.28 8.37
C LEU A 158 -15.83 -19.43 8.77
N LEU A 159 -14.52 -19.17 8.83
CA LEU A 159 -13.53 -20.16 9.27
C LEU A 159 -13.78 -20.57 10.72
N ARG A 160 -14.10 -19.62 11.61
CA ARG A 160 -14.46 -19.90 13.00
C ARG A 160 -15.71 -20.79 13.10
N ALA A 161 -16.76 -20.48 12.34
CA ALA A 161 -18.00 -21.25 12.33
C ALA A 161 -17.77 -22.70 11.87
N ILE A 162 -16.92 -22.89 10.85
CA ILE A 162 -16.52 -24.22 10.38
C ILE A 162 -15.77 -24.98 11.48
N LEU A 163 -14.81 -24.37 12.17
CA LEU A 163 -14.06 -25.03 13.24
C LEU A 163 -14.99 -25.45 14.40
N ILE A 164 -15.91 -24.56 14.82
CA ILE A 164 -16.91 -24.89 15.85
C ILE A 164 -17.83 -26.02 15.38
N PHE A 165 -18.23 -26.04 14.11
CA PHE A 165 -19.08 -27.09 13.56
C PHE A 165 -18.40 -28.47 13.61
N PHE A 166 -17.08 -28.54 13.44
CA PHE A 166 -16.29 -29.77 13.55
C PHE A 166 -15.83 -30.07 14.99
N ASP A 167 -16.47 -29.46 15.99
CA ASP A 167 -16.20 -29.65 17.42
C ASP A 167 -14.73 -29.38 17.82
N VAL A 168 -14.08 -28.43 17.15
CA VAL A 168 -12.74 -27.97 17.56
C VAL A 168 -12.86 -27.22 18.89
N PRO A 169 -12.08 -27.57 19.93
CA PRO A 169 -12.15 -26.93 21.24
C PRO A 169 -11.97 -25.41 21.17
N THR A 170 -12.86 -24.66 21.84
CA THR A 170 -12.94 -23.20 21.72
C THR A 170 -11.69 -22.46 22.16
N ASP A 171 -10.95 -23.04 23.11
CA ASP A 171 -9.65 -22.58 23.61
C ASP A 171 -8.54 -22.67 22.54
N LYS A 172 -8.65 -23.63 21.60
CA LYS A 172 -7.66 -23.85 20.53
C LYS A 172 -7.97 -23.08 19.25
N ILE A 173 -9.23 -22.69 19.03
CA ILE A 173 -9.67 -22.00 17.82
C ILE A 173 -8.83 -20.76 17.53
N SER A 174 -8.57 -19.90 18.52
CA SER A 174 -7.81 -18.66 18.31
C SER A 174 -6.37 -18.93 17.83
N SER A 175 -5.73 -19.96 18.37
CA SER A 175 -4.38 -20.39 17.95
C SER A 175 -4.39 -20.90 16.50
N ILE A 176 -5.38 -21.74 16.16
CA ILE A 176 -5.56 -22.29 14.82
C ILE A 176 -5.84 -21.18 13.80
N LEU A 177 -6.73 -20.23 14.11
CA LEU A 177 -7.03 -19.08 13.26
C LEU A 177 -5.78 -18.23 12.99
N ALA A 178 -5.02 -17.91 14.04
CA ALA A 178 -3.78 -17.13 13.91
C ALA A 178 -2.77 -17.84 13.01
N ALA A 179 -2.63 -19.16 13.14
CA ALA A 179 -1.72 -19.91 12.31
C ALA A 179 -2.16 -19.99 10.84
N ILE A 180 -3.46 -20.18 10.58
CA ILE A 180 -4.02 -20.16 9.22
C ILE A 180 -3.82 -18.76 8.59
N ASN A 181 -4.02 -17.68 9.36
CA ASN A 181 -3.88 -16.31 8.85
C ASN A 181 -2.43 -15.88 8.60
N LYS A 182 -1.47 -16.34 9.41
CA LYS A 182 -0.02 -16.07 9.20
C LYS A 182 0.51 -16.66 7.88
N SER A 183 -0.26 -17.56 7.29
CA SER A 183 0.21 -18.46 6.27
C SER A 183 -0.21 -18.02 4.86
N ARG A 184 0.77 -17.81 3.98
CA ARG A 184 0.52 -17.30 2.61
C ARG A 184 -0.05 -18.39 1.70
N PHE A 185 -0.80 -17.98 0.67
CA PHE A 185 -1.58 -18.81 -0.25
C PHE A 185 -0.90 -20.08 -0.78
N ASP A 186 0.43 -20.07 -0.98
CA ASP A 186 1.14 -21.09 -1.76
C ASP A 186 1.81 -22.20 -0.94
N SER A 187 1.88 -22.07 0.39
CA SER A 187 2.68 -22.98 1.23
C SER A 187 1.86 -24.02 2.02
N ILE A 188 0.52 -23.96 2.01
CA ILE A 188 -0.23 -24.35 3.21
C ILE A 188 -1.12 -25.56 3.15
N ASN A 189 -1.41 -26.15 1.98
CA ASN A 189 -2.37 -27.24 1.97
C ASN A 189 -1.93 -28.35 2.94
N SER A 190 -0.65 -28.76 2.96
CA SER A 190 -0.16 -29.72 3.96
C SER A 190 -0.13 -29.20 5.40
N THR A 191 -0.05 -27.90 5.65
CA THR A 191 0.19 -27.33 6.99
C THR A 191 -1.06 -27.15 7.83
N ILE A 192 -2.24 -26.88 7.25
CA ILE A 192 -3.49 -26.71 8.03
C ILE A 192 -3.86 -28.00 8.77
N ALA A 193 -3.83 -29.13 8.05
CA ALA A 193 -4.11 -30.44 8.64
C ALA A 193 -3.09 -30.78 9.75
N MET A 194 -1.79 -30.53 9.50
CA MET A 194 -0.75 -30.71 10.53
C MET A 194 -1.01 -29.88 11.78
N HIS A 195 -1.32 -28.58 11.64
CA HIS A 195 -1.59 -27.72 12.78
C HIS A 195 -2.86 -28.13 13.54
N LEU A 196 -3.90 -28.60 12.86
CA LEU A 196 -5.07 -29.16 13.50
C LEU A 196 -4.70 -30.41 14.33
N MET A 197 -3.87 -31.30 13.78
CA MET A 197 -3.40 -32.51 14.47
C MET A 197 -2.49 -32.20 15.67
N GLU A 198 -1.58 -31.23 15.55
CA GLU A 198 -0.75 -30.73 16.66
C GLU A 198 -1.60 -30.18 17.82
N ASN A 199 -2.78 -29.64 17.49
CA ASN A 199 -3.76 -29.17 18.46
C ASN A 199 -4.72 -30.29 18.94
N GLY A 200 -4.42 -31.56 18.67
CA GLY A 200 -5.16 -32.73 19.17
C GLY A 200 -6.47 -33.02 18.43
N ILE A 201 -6.63 -32.52 17.20
CA ILE A 201 -7.75 -32.88 16.32
C ILE A 201 -7.39 -34.17 15.57
N SER A 202 -8.35 -35.10 15.45
CA SER A 202 -8.12 -36.36 14.74
C SER A 202 -7.75 -36.10 13.27
N GLU A 203 -6.90 -36.94 12.70
CA GLU A 203 -6.46 -36.82 11.30
C GLU A 203 -7.65 -36.80 10.33
N GLN A 204 -8.67 -37.63 10.59
CA GLN A 204 -9.89 -37.68 9.78
C GLN A 204 -10.63 -36.33 9.79
N THR A 205 -10.80 -35.71 10.96
CA THR A 205 -11.46 -34.41 11.09
C THR A 205 -10.60 -33.29 10.49
N ALA A 206 -9.28 -33.32 10.70
CA ALA A 206 -8.35 -32.37 10.13
C ALA A 206 -8.38 -32.38 8.58
N ASN A 207 -8.36 -33.57 7.97
CA ASN A 207 -8.44 -33.72 6.51
C ASN A 207 -9.80 -33.28 5.95
N ARG A 208 -10.90 -33.52 6.68
CA ARG A 208 -12.24 -33.02 6.31
C ARG A 208 -12.32 -31.49 6.35
N ILE A 209 -11.80 -30.87 7.41
CA ILE A 209 -11.72 -29.40 7.53
C ILE A 209 -10.88 -28.83 6.38
N GLN A 210 -9.69 -29.37 6.15
CA GLN A 210 -8.79 -28.93 5.08
C GLN A 210 -9.45 -29.01 3.69
N THR A 211 -10.11 -30.13 3.40
CA THR A 211 -10.83 -30.33 2.12
C THR A 211 -11.94 -29.29 1.95
N LEU A 212 -12.67 -28.98 3.01
CA LEU A 212 -13.69 -27.93 2.99
C LEU A 212 -13.06 -26.55 2.77
N LEU A 213 -12.02 -26.19 3.52
CA LEU A 213 -11.35 -24.89 3.43
C LEU A 213 -10.68 -24.61 2.08
N ASN A 214 -10.34 -25.67 1.34
CA ASN A 214 -9.80 -25.56 -0.02
C ASN A 214 -10.87 -25.27 -1.08
N LYS A 215 -12.16 -25.25 -0.72
CA LYS A 215 -13.23 -24.90 -1.65
C LYS A 215 -13.22 -23.41 -1.98
N ASP A 216 -13.17 -23.13 -3.28
CA ASP A 216 -13.25 -21.82 -3.90
C ASP A 216 -13.91 -21.99 -5.27
N GLY A 217 -15.02 -21.32 -5.51
CA GLY A 217 -15.96 -21.69 -6.58
C GLY A 217 -17.08 -20.68 -6.72
N LEU A 218 -18.05 -20.97 -7.60
CA LEU A 218 -19.22 -20.09 -7.78
C LEU A 218 -20.02 -20.01 -6.48
N PHE A 219 -20.59 -18.84 -6.22
CA PHE A 219 -21.31 -18.55 -4.99
C PHE A 219 -22.40 -19.59 -4.68
N ASP A 220 -23.30 -19.85 -5.63
CA ASP A 220 -24.44 -20.74 -5.43
C ASP A 220 -24.02 -22.20 -5.16
N GLU A 221 -22.96 -22.67 -5.82
CA GLU A 221 -22.41 -24.02 -5.62
C GLU A 221 -21.89 -24.21 -4.19
N ILE A 222 -21.13 -23.25 -3.69
CA ILE A 222 -20.53 -23.33 -2.35
C ILE A 222 -21.58 -23.09 -1.28
N ILE A 223 -22.51 -22.14 -1.48
CA ILE A 223 -23.62 -21.92 -0.54
C ILE A 223 -24.48 -23.17 -0.40
N THR A 224 -24.81 -23.84 -1.52
CA THR A 224 -25.55 -25.10 -1.50
C THR A 224 -24.80 -26.17 -0.69
N HIS A 225 -23.48 -26.25 -0.87
CA HIS A 225 -22.65 -27.16 -0.08
C HIS A 225 -22.65 -26.79 1.42
N LEU A 226 -22.49 -25.51 1.77
CA LEU A 226 -22.51 -25.02 3.15
C LEU A 226 -23.85 -25.26 3.83
N LYS A 227 -24.97 -25.12 3.11
CA LYS A 227 -26.32 -25.43 3.63
C LYS A 227 -26.44 -26.88 4.12
N GLY A 228 -25.68 -27.82 3.57
CA GLY A 228 -25.59 -29.20 4.08
C GLY A 228 -25.12 -29.28 5.55
N PHE A 229 -24.28 -28.33 5.99
CA PHE A 229 -23.74 -28.24 7.34
C PHE A 229 -24.60 -27.37 8.29
N THR A 230 -25.67 -26.75 7.78
CA THR A 230 -26.59 -25.89 8.56
C THR A 230 -27.79 -26.64 9.17
N ARG A 231 -27.87 -27.96 8.96
CA ARG A 231 -29.03 -28.78 9.35
C ARG A 231 -28.98 -29.27 10.81
N SER A 232 -27.81 -29.27 11.45
CA SER A 232 -27.68 -29.73 12.83
C SER A 232 -28.10 -28.63 13.81
N LYS A 233 -28.37 -28.99 15.07
CA LYS A 233 -28.72 -28.01 16.12
C LYS A 233 -27.49 -27.49 16.88
N THR A 234 -26.28 -27.75 16.40
CA THR A 234 -25.04 -27.32 17.08
C THR A 234 -24.84 -25.80 16.95
N GLU A 235 -24.10 -25.21 17.88
CA GLU A 235 -23.76 -23.77 17.86
C GLU A 235 -23.04 -23.39 16.56
N GLY A 236 -22.10 -24.21 16.08
CA GLY A 236 -21.42 -23.99 14.80
C GLY A 236 -22.37 -24.00 13.60
N SER A 237 -23.40 -24.85 13.62
CA SER A 237 -24.40 -24.92 12.57
C SER A 237 -25.31 -23.68 12.52
N LYS A 238 -25.72 -23.18 13.70
CA LYS A 238 -26.48 -21.91 13.82
C LYS A 238 -25.67 -20.72 13.32
N LEU A 239 -24.41 -20.62 13.74
CA LEU A 239 -23.51 -19.55 13.31
C LEU A 239 -23.28 -19.60 11.80
N LEU A 240 -23.01 -20.78 11.24
CA LEU A 240 -22.83 -20.96 9.81
C LEU A 240 -24.10 -20.61 9.03
N LYS A 241 -25.29 -20.95 9.56
CA LYS A 241 -26.57 -20.56 8.95
C LYS A 241 -26.72 -19.05 8.88
N SER A 242 -26.46 -18.34 9.98
CA SER A 242 -26.52 -16.86 10.01
C SER A 242 -25.59 -16.23 8.97
N ILE A 243 -24.38 -16.77 8.81
CA ILE A 243 -23.41 -16.30 7.82
C ILE A 243 -23.89 -16.55 6.39
N VAL A 244 -24.46 -17.72 6.13
CA VAL A 244 -25.03 -18.06 4.81
C VAL A 244 -26.19 -17.12 4.49
N ASP A 245 -27.10 -16.89 5.43
CA ASP A 245 -28.26 -16.01 5.24
C ASP A 245 -27.82 -14.55 4.98
N GLU A 246 -26.80 -14.06 5.68
CA GLU A 246 -26.19 -12.74 5.45
C GLU A 246 -25.59 -12.63 4.04
N LEU A 247 -24.74 -13.59 3.64
CA LEU A 247 -24.09 -13.58 2.34
C LEU A 247 -25.11 -13.68 1.19
N GLU A 248 -26.14 -14.51 1.33
CA GLU A 248 -27.24 -14.59 0.34
C GLU A 248 -27.98 -13.26 0.21
N MET A 249 -28.24 -12.58 1.34
CA MET A 249 -28.88 -11.26 1.33
C MET A 249 -28.01 -10.20 0.62
N ILE A 250 -26.71 -10.16 0.91
CA ILE A 250 -25.76 -9.24 0.28
C ILE A 250 -25.72 -9.49 -1.23
N VAL A 251 -25.60 -10.75 -1.66
CA VAL A 251 -25.58 -11.10 -3.09
C VAL A 251 -26.89 -10.72 -3.76
N LYS A 252 -28.04 -10.96 -3.12
CA LYS A 252 -29.35 -10.55 -3.63
C LYS A 252 -29.44 -9.04 -3.84
N TYR A 253 -29.02 -8.24 -2.86
CA TYR A 253 -28.98 -6.79 -3.00
C TYR A 253 -27.97 -6.35 -4.06
N ALA A 254 -26.80 -6.99 -4.15
CA ALA A 254 -25.80 -6.68 -5.16
C ALA A 254 -26.35 -6.87 -6.58
N ARG A 255 -27.14 -7.94 -6.80
CA ARG A 255 -27.86 -8.13 -8.07
C ARG A 255 -28.87 -7.01 -8.34
N CYS A 256 -29.57 -6.51 -7.31
CA CYS A 256 -30.49 -5.37 -7.45
C CYS A 256 -29.75 -4.06 -7.79
N PHE A 257 -28.52 -3.88 -7.30
CA PHE A 257 -27.63 -2.78 -7.69
C PHE A 257 -26.99 -2.97 -9.08
N GLY A 258 -27.31 -4.04 -9.81
CA GLY A 258 -26.80 -4.28 -11.16
C GLY A 258 -25.46 -5.00 -11.22
N VAL A 259 -25.01 -5.64 -10.13
CA VAL A 259 -23.80 -6.48 -10.17
C VAL A 259 -24.06 -7.70 -11.06
N THR A 260 -23.40 -7.77 -12.21
CA THR A 260 -23.49 -8.87 -13.18
C THR A 260 -22.24 -9.75 -13.15
N MET A 261 -21.11 -9.21 -12.69
CA MET A 261 -19.83 -9.91 -12.61
C MET A 261 -19.96 -11.24 -11.84
N PRO A 262 -19.19 -12.29 -12.21
CA PRO A 262 -19.22 -13.54 -11.47
C PRO A 262 -18.84 -13.33 -10.00
N ILE A 263 -19.63 -13.93 -9.12
CA ILE A 263 -19.39 -13.91 -7.68
C ILE A 263 -18.97 -15.32 -7.27
N ARG A 264 -17.80 -15.41 -6.65
CA ARG A 264 -17.21 -16.62 -6.10
C ARG A 264 -17.17 -16.52 -4.58
N LEU A 265 -17.34 -17.65 -3.90
CA LEU A 265 -17.20 -17.73 -2.44
C LEU A 265 -15.89 -18.45 -2.11
N THR A 266 -15.13 -17.92 -1.15
CA THR A 266 -13.97 -18.62 -0.59
C THR A 266 -14.12 -18.78 0.92
N LEU A 267 -13.79 -19.97 1.42
CA LEU A 267 -13.75 -20.25 2.85
C LEU A 267 -12.41 -19.86 3.47
N ARG A 268 -11.38 -19.69 2.63
CA ARG A 268 -10.08 -19.16 3.02
C ARG A 268 -9.86 -17.79 2.38
N PHE A 269 -9.82 -16.78 3.22
CA PHE A 269 -9.58 -15.40 2.82
C PHE A 269 -8.21 -14.97 3.34
N VAL A 270 -7.39 -14.42 2.46
CA VAL A 270 -6.10 -13.84 2.84
C VAL A 270 -6.12 -12.42 2.32
N THR A 271 -5.96 -11.46 3.22
CA THR A 271 -6.09 -10.04 2.91
C THR A 271 -4.89 -9.54 2.12
N LEU A 272 -5.11 -8.53 1.27
CA LEU A 272 -4.03 -7.89 0.49
C LEU A 272 -3.17 -6.97 1.35
N ASN A 273 -3.79 -6.36 2.37
CA ASN A 273 -3.14 -5.47 3.31
C ASN A 273 -2.72 -6.31 4.53
N PRO A 274 -1.41 -6.47 4.80
CA PRO A 274 -0.93 -7.28 5.93
C PRO A 274 -1.33 -6.72 7.31
N ILE A 275 -1.77 -5.46 7.38
CA ILE A 275 -2.26 -4.79 8.59
C ILE A 275 -3.76 -5.06 8.82
N LEU A 276 -4.55 -5.10 7.75
CA LEU A 276 -5.97 -5.49 7.84
C LEU A 276 -6.03 -7.01 7.91
N ASP A 277 -5.81 -7.57 9.11
CA ASP A 277 -6.10 -8.98 9.41
C ASP A 277 -7.62 -9.23 9.33
N ILE A 278 -8.03 -10.48 9.19
CA ILE A 278 -9.44 -10.90 9.20
C ILE A 278 -10.20 -10.36 10.42
N ASN A 279 -9.49 -10.18 11.54
CA ASN A 279 -10.04 -9.66 12.79
C ASN A 279 -10.35 -8.16 12.76
N THR A 280 -9.89 -7.43 11.73
CA THR A 280 -10.29 -6.03 11.50
C THR A 280 -11.66 -5.93 10.84
N PHE A 281 -12.16 -7.04 10.26
CA PHE A 281 -13.46 -7.08 9.59
C PHE A 281 -14.57 -7.66 10.49
N SER A 282 -15.77 -7.08 10.38
CA SER A 282 -16.99 -7.49 11.07
C SER A 282 -18.02 -8.06 10.10
N GLY A 283 -17.75 -9.26 9.61
CA GLY A 283 -18.67 -9.99 8.74
C GLY A 283 -18.20 -9.98 7.29
N PHE A 284 -18.98 -9.36 6.41
CA PHE A 284 -18.72 -9.26 4.96
C PHE A 284 -17.29 -8.81 4.60
N MET A 285 -16.65 -9.56 3.70
CA MET A 285 -15.36 -9.23 3.09
C MET A 285 -15.33 -9.66 1.62
N PHE A 286 -14.57 -8.96 0.79
CA PHE A 286 -14.41 -9.33 -0.60
C PHE A 286 -13.09 -8.87 -1.22
N GLN A 287 -12.78 -9.49 -2.36
CA GLN A 287 -11.66 -9.14 -3.22
C GLN A 287 -12.13 -9.07 -4.67
N LEU A 288 -11.56 -8.13 -5.41
CA LEU A 288 -11.62 -8.14 -6.87
C LEU A 288 -10.39 -8.88 -7.37
N ALA A 289 -10.59 -10.01 -8.05
CA ALA A 289 -9.48 -10.84 -8.48
C ALA A 289 -9.69 -11.43 -9.87
N SER A 290 -8.59 -11.77 -10.50
CA SER A 290 -8.55 -12.62 -11.68
C SER A 290 -7.65 -13.82 -11.43
N VAL A 291 -7.81 -14.86 -12.24
CA VAL A 291 -6.85 -15.97 -12.25
C VAL A 291 -5.85 -15.72 -13.36
N VAL A 292 -4.57 -15.67 -13.00
CA VAL A 292 -3.45 -15.58 -13.95
C VAL A 292 -2.65 -16.88 -13.89
N GLN A 293 -2.31 -17.44 -15.04
CA GLN A 293 -1.33 -18.51 -15.10
C GLN A 293 0.08 -17.92 -14.98
N ARG A 294 0.80 -18.29 -13.92
CA ARG A 294 2.22 -17.97 -13.75
C ARG A 294 2.99 -19.28 -13.67
N LYS A 295 3.78 -19.59 -14.70
CA LYS A 295 4.46 -20.89 -14.86
C LYS A 295 3.43 -22.04 -14.82
N LYS A 296 3.69 -23.12 -14.07
CA LYS A 296 2.80 -24.28 -13.90
C LYS A 296 1.71 -24.10 -12.81
N ARG A 297 1.46 -22.88 -12.31
CA ARG A 297 0.48 -22.63 -11.24
C ARG A 297 -0.47 -21.48 -11.60
N SER A 298 -1.74 -21.65 -11.25
CA SER A 298 -2.75 -20.58 -11.25
C SER A 298 -2.61 -19.77 -9.97
N VAL A 299 -2.41 -18.47 -10.10
CA VAL A 299 -2.32 -17.54 -8.96
C VAL A 299 -3.42 -16.50 -9.08
N TYR A 300 -4.03 -16.15 -7.95
CA TYR A 300 -4.97 -15.03 -7.90
C TYR A 300 -4.21 -13.71 -8.00
N GLU A 301 -4.56 -12.93 -9.01
CA GLU A 301 -4.13 -11.54 -9.11
C GLU A 301 -5.25 -10.66 -8.57
N VAL A 302 -5.04 -10.08 -7.39
CA VAL A 302 -6.04 -9.27 -6.70
C VAL A 302 -5.80 -7.78 -6.98
N TYR A 303 -6.86 -7.05 -7.35
CA TYR A 303 -6.82 -5.63 -7.74
C TYR A 303 -7.38 -4.69 -6.66
N ALA A 304 -8.29 -5.20 -5.84
CA ALA A 304 -8.88 -4.47 -4.74
C ALA A 304 -9.30 -5.42 -3.62
N GLY A 305 -9.36 -4.90 -2.40
CA GLY A 305 -9.86 -5.61 -1.23
C GLY A 305 -10.74 -4.71 -0.39
N GLY A 306 -11.82 -5.26 0.15
CA GLY A 306 -12.78 -4.51 0.94
C GLY A 306 -13.62 -5.38 1.86
N GLY A 307 -14.48 -4.73 2.63
CA GLY A 307 -15.35 -5.36 3.61
C GLY A 307 -15.79 -4.38 4.69
N ARG A 308 -16.57 -4.88 5.64
CA ARG A 308 -17.03 -4.12 6.80
C ARG A 308 -15.98 -4.16 7.91
N TYR A 309 -15.60 -3.03 8.49
CA TYR A 309 -14.49 -2.93 9.46
C TYR A 309 -14.83 -2.12 10.72
N ASP A 310 -16.04 -2.30 11.25
CA ASP A 310 -16.51 -1.66 12.49
C ASP A 310 -15.56 -1.82 13.70
N PRO A 311 -14.86 -2.98 13.90
CA PRO A 311 -13.92 -3.15 15.00
C PRO A 311 -12.75 -2.15 14.94
N LEU A 312 -12.39 -1.68 13.75
CA LEU A 312 -11.33 -0.67 13.58
C LEU A 312 -11.77 0.69 14.14
N LEU A 313 -13.04 1.06 13.99
CA LEU A 313 -13.59 2.26 14.59
C LEU A 313 -13.63 2.15 16.11
N ALA A 314 -14.04 0.98 16.63
CA ALA A 314 -14.07 0.69 18.05
C ALA A 314 -12.69 0.86 18.71
N HIS A 315 -11.61 0.49 18.02
CA HIS A 315 -10.23 0.68 18.49
C HIS A 315 -9.88 2.15 18.75
N PHE A 316 -10.41 3.08 17.96
CA PHE A 316 -10.10 4.52 18.08
C PHE A 316 -11.05 5.28 19.00
N ARG A 317 -11.98 4.60 19.68
CA ARG A 317 -12.89 5.20 20.64
C ARG A 317 -12.13 5.74 21.85
N ARG A 318 -12.55 6.91 22.36
CA ARG A 318 -11.96 7.51 23.57
C ARG A 318 -12.18 6.61 24.79
N PRO A 319 -11.21 6.48 25.71
CA PRO A 319 -11.35 5.67 26.92
C PRO A 319 -12.58 6.01 27.76
N SER A 320 -12.94 7.30 27.85
CA SER A 320 -14.12 7.79 28.58
C SER A 320 -15.46 7.34 28.00
N GLN A 321 -15.47 6.79 26.78
CA GLN A 321 -16.68 6.40 26.06
C GLN A 321 -16.79 4.87 25.86
N LYS A 322 -15.86 4.07 26.42
CA LYS A 322 -15.85 2.60 26.24
C LYS A 322 -17.09 1.88 26.78
N ASN A 323 -17.81 2.47 27.74
CA ASN A 323 -18.98 1.87 28.39
C ASN A 323 -20.32 2.17 27.69
N LEU A 324 -20.34 3.02 26.66
CA LEU A 324 -21.56 3.26 25.87
C LEU A 324 -21.63 2.25 24.73
N SER A 325 -22.38 1.17 24.93
CA SER A 325 -22.38 -0.01 24.07
C SER A 325 -22.88 0.19 22.64
N ASN A 326 -23.54 1.31 22.28
CA ASN A 326 -24.29 1.43 21.02
C ASN A 326 -24.00 2.67 20.12
N ASP A 327 -22.95 3.46 20.35
CA ASP A 327 -22.81 4.77 19.66
C ASP A 327 -21.77 4.83 18.51
N LEU A 328 -21.39 3.72 17.87
CA LEU A 328 -20.48 3.78 16.72
C LEU A 328 -21.22 3.51 15.41
N PRO A 329 -20.93 4.29 14.35
CA PRO A 329 -21.45 4.00 13.03
C PRO A 329 -20.80 2.73 12.49
N HIS A 330 -21.47 2.11 11.53
CA HIS A 330 -20.95 1.05 10.69
C HIS A 330 -20.16 1.64 9.52
N VAL A 331 -19.13 0.92 9.10
CA VAL A 331 -18.33 1.31 7.94
C VAL A 331 -17.99 0.11 7.07
N VAL A 332 -18.29 0.24 5.78
CA VAL A 332 -17.86 -0.69 4.74
C VAL A 332 -17.04 0.06 3.71
N GLY A 333 -15.97 -0.56 3.23
CA GLY A 333 -15.03 0.14 2.37
C GLY A 333 -14.19 -0.79 1.50
N VAL A 334 -13.65 -0.23 0.42
CA VAL A 334 -12.81 -0.92 -0.55
C VAL A 334 -11.57 -0.09 -0.83
N SER A 335 -10.43 -0.75 -0.98
CA SER A 335 -9.16 -0.12 -1.34
C SER A 335 -8.65 -0.77 -2.62
N PHE A 336 -8.43 0.06 -3.65
CA PHE A 336 -7.88 -0.34 -4.94
C PHE A 336 -6.38 -0.06 -4.98
N ASP A 337 -5.62 -1.04 -5.48
CA ASP A 337 -4.18 -0.93 -5.68
C ASP A 337 -3.91 -0.27 -7.03
N MET A 338 -3.69 1.04 -7.02
CA MET A 338 -3.55 1.83 -8.25
C MET A 338 -2.30 1.41 -9.05
N GLU A 339 -1.24 0.96 -8.39
CA GLU A 339 -0.02 0.44 -9.04
C GLU A 339 -0.34 -0.78 -9.92
N ARG A 340 -1.21 -1.69 -9.45
CA ARG A 340 -1.72 -2.81 -10.26
C ARG A 340 -2.46 -2.31 -11.50
N PHE A 341 -3.32 -1.31 -11.37
CA PHE A 341 -4.07 -0.76 -12.51
C PHE A 341 -3.15 -0.09 -13.54
N ILE A 342 -2.10 0.61 -13.11
CA ILE A 342 -1.06 1.12 -14.02
C ILE A 342 -0.35 -0.03 -14.74
N GLN A 343 0.11 -1.04 -14.00
CA GLN A 343 0.83 -2.17 -14.58
C GLN A 343 -0.02 -2.88 -15.66
N LEU A 344 -1.31 -3.09 -15.39
CA LEU A 344 -2.25 -3.65 -16.37
C LEU A 344 -2.40 -2.75 -17.60
N SER A 345 -2.50 -1.44 -17.40
CA SER A 345 -2.65 -0.47 -18.48
C SER A 345 -1.40 -0.43 -19.37
N THR A 346 -0.20 -0.48 -18.78
CA THR A 346 1.08 -0.44 -19.49
C THR A 346 1.37 -1.74 -20.24
N THR A 347 1.12 -2.90 -19.62
CA THR A 347 1.42 -4.22 -20.23
C THR A 347 0.46 -4.62 -21.34
N ARG A 348 -0.76 -4.07 -21.38
CA ARG A 348 -1.84 -4.53 -22.28
C ARG A 348 -2.07 -3.66 -23.52
N THR A 349 -1.33 -2.55 -23.68
CA THR A 349 -1.44 -1.65 -24.83
C THR A 349 -0.53 -2.07 -25.98
N THR A 350 -1.10 -2.76 -26.97
CA THR A 350 -0.57 -2.80 -28.36
C THR A 350 -0.99 -1.55 -29.16
N SER A 351 -1.94 -0.76 -28.65
CA SER A 351 -2.30 0.57 -29.14
C SER A 351 -2.56 1.51 -27.94
N PRO A 352 -1.55 2.29 -27.49
CA PRO A 352 -1.61 3.17 -26.32
C PRO A 352 -2.58 4.37 -26.46
N THR A 353 -3.13 4.58 -27.65
CA THR A 353 -3.68 5.85 -28.11
C THR A 353 -4.97 6.27 -27.40
N ARG A 354 -5.86 5.35 -26.97
CA ARG A 354 -7.14 5.75 -26.34
C ARG A 354 -7.00 6.29 -24.92
N LEU A 355 -6.15 5.70 -24.08
CA LEU A 355 -5.94 6.15 -22.70
C LEU A 355 -5.05 7.38 -22.60
N ILE A 356 -4.10 7.53 -23.52
CA ILE A 356 -3.20 8.70 -23.60
C ILE A 356 -3.93 9.91 -24.20
N ASN A 357 -4.87 9.70 -25.13
CA ASN A 357 -5.64 10.80 -25.73
C ASN A 357 -6.57 11.54 -24.77
N THR A 358 -6.92 10.95 -23.62
CA THR A 358 -7.88 11.55 -22.67
C THR A 358 -7.24 12.38 -21.55
N THR A 359 -5.91 12.37 -21.38
CA THR A 359 -5.22 12.99 -20.22
C THR A 359 -3.90 13.68 -20.53
N LYS A 360 -3.77 14.22 -21.75
CA LYS A 360 -2.66 15.15 -22.05
C LYS A 360 -2.96 16.49 -21.37
N PRO A 361 -1.96 17.19 -20.81
CA PRO A 361 -2.13 18.54 -20.29
C PRO A 361 -2.57 19.51 -21.40
N CYS A 362 -2.16 19.24 -22.64
CA CYS A 362 -2.66 19.89 -23.82
C CYS A 362 -2.41 19.05 -25.08
N ASP A 363 -3.14 19.34 -26.15
CA ASP A 363 -2.98 18.69 -27.45
C ASP A 363 -1.95 19.37 -28.36
N THR A 364 -1.45 20.55 -27.96
CA THR A 364 -0.66 21.43 -28.81
C THR A 364 0.72 21.68 -28.24
N VAL A 365 1.74 21.56 -29.08
CA VAL A 365 3.10 22.00 -28.76
C VAL A 365 3.59 23.02 -29.78
N ILE A 366 4.19 24.12 -29.28
CA ILE A 366 4.92 25.10 -30.09
C ILE A 366 6.41 24.85 -29.92
N CYS A 367 7.14 24.65 -31.02
CA CYS A 367 8.60 24.60 -31.02
C CYS A 367 9.17 25.96 -31.43
N LEU A 368 9.81 26.66 -30.48
CA LEU A 368 10.27 28.05 -30.64
C LEU A 368 11.36 28.24 -31.69
N GLY A 369 12.18 27.21 -31.91
CA GLY A 369 13.32 27.16 -32.84
C GLY A 369 13.66 28.42 -33.60
N SER A 370 13.26 28.48 -34.88
CA SER A 370 13.39 29.69 -35.70
C SER A 370 12.20 30.61 -35.45
N HIS A 371 12.46 31.89 -35.15
CA HIS A 371 11.48 32.96 -34.85
C HIS A 371 10.77 32.84 -33.49
N PRO A 372 11.53 32.85 -32.38
CA PRO A 372 10.97 32.65 -31.04
C PRO A 372 9.99 33.76 -30.61
N VAL A 373 10.19 35.00 -31.04
CA VAL A 373 9.35 36.14 -30.62
C VAL A 373 7.93 36.00 -31.17
N GLU A 374 7.81 35.67 -32.46
CA GLU A 374 6.55 35.50 -33.17
C GLU A 374 5.80 34.27 -32.67
N LEU A 375 6.51 33.16 -32.40
CA LEU A 375 5.92 31.95 -31.83
C LEU A 375 5.46 32.14 -30.39
N LEU A 376 6.16 32.94 -29.58
CA LEU A 376 5.69 33.31 -28.23
C LEU A 376 4.43 34.19 -28.28
N ARG A 377 4.32 35.10 -29.26
CA ARG A 377 3.09 35.88 -29.49
C ARG A 377 1.92 34.98 -29.89
N LEU A 378 2.15 34.03 -30.82
CA LEU A 378 1.16 33.03 -31.20
C LEU A 378 0.73 32.17 -30.00
N ARG A 379 1.70 31.72 -29.20
CA ARG A 379 1.42 30.97 -27.97
C ARG A 379 0.50 31.76 -27.04
N HIS A 380 0.81 33.04 -26.82
CA HIS A 380 0.00 33.91 -25.98
C HIS A 380 -1.42 34.06 -26.54
N GLU A 381 -1.57 34.22 -27.85
CA GLU A 381 -2.87 34.28 -28.52
C GLU A 381 -3.68 32.99 -28.30
N LEU A 382 -3.06 31.82 -28.50
CA LEU A 382 -3.72 30.52 -28.29
C LEU A 382 -4.16 30.32 -26.84
N VAL A 383 -3.29 30.60 -25.87
CA VAL A 383 -3.60 30.48 -24.43
C VAL A 383 -4.72 31.45 -24.02
N THR A 384 -4.72 32.67 -24.55
CA THR A 384 -5.79 33.65 -24.29
C THR A 384 -7.14 33.20 -24.86
N ASN A 385 -7.13 32.35 -25.88
CA ASN A 385 -8.32 31.70 -26.44
C ASN A 385 -8.69 30.37 -25.73
N GLY A 386 -8.07 30.05 -24.59
CA GLY A 386 -8.34 28.83 -23.81
C GLY A 386 -7.75 27.54 -24.40
N ILE A 387 -6.83 27.66 -25.38
CA ILE A 387 -6.15 26.52 -25.98
C ILE A 387 -4.89 26.25 -25.14
N GLY A 388 -4.81 25.06 -24.54
CA GLY A 388 -3.59 24.61 -23.86
C GLY A 388 -2.44 24.45 -24.86
N VAL A 389 -1.28 25.02 -24.55
CA VAL A 389 -0.09 24.95 -25.42
C VAL A 389 1.18 24.72 -24.59
N ASP A 390 1.88 23.64 -24.90
CA ASP A 390 3.23 23.36 -24.41
C ASP A 390 4.29 24.09 -25.26
N THR A 391 5.43 24.39 -24.66
CA THR A 391 6.53 25.11 -25.32
C THR A 391 7.78 24.26 -25.36
N PHE A 392 8.20 23.89 -26.56
CA PHE A 392 9.49 23.24 -26.79
C PHE A 392 10.54 24.30 -27.12
N TYR A 393 11.49 24.52 -26.20
CA TYR A 393 12.45 25.61 -26.27
C TYR A 393 13.59 25.37 -27.27
N ASP A 394 14.06 24.13 -27.39
CA ASP A 394 15.19 23.77 -28.23
C ASP A 394 14.71 23.25 -29.59
N LEU A 395 15.28 23.68 -30.72
CA LEU A 395 15.00 23.04 -32.01
C LEU A 395 15.94 21.85 -32.19
N PRO A 396 15.44 20.61 -32.27
CA PRO A 396 16.31 19.48 -32.59
C PRO A 396 16.76 19.60 -34.04
N SER A 397 18.02 19.26 -34.31
CA SER A 397 18.59 19.28 -35.66
C SER A 397 17.87 18.35 -36.64
N ASN A 398 17.16 17.34 -36.13
CA ASN A 398 16.33 16.41 -36.88
C ASN A 398 14.85 16.52 -36.47
N PHE A 399 13.99 16.85 -37.43
CA PHE A 399 12.54 16.94 -37.23
C PHE A 399 11.88 15.58 -36.96
N GLU A 400 12.50 14.47 -37.36
CA GLU A 400 11.99 13.12 -37.03
C GLU A 400 12.01 12.86 -35.52
N ILE A 401 13.02 13.39 -34.81
CA ILE A 401 13.10 13.29 -33.34
C ILE A 401 11.98 14.09 -32.69
N LEU A 402 11.65 15.26 -33.26
CA LEU A 402 10.54 16.08 -32.79
C LEU A 402 9.19 15.40 -33.04
N ASP A 403 9.02 14.77 -34.20
CA ASP A 403 7.83 13.98 -34.51
C ASP A 403 7.69 12.78 -33.58
N GLU A 404 8.77 12.04 -33.33
CA GLU A 404 8.79 10.92 -32.39
C GLU A 404 8.46 11.39 -30.97
N TYR A 405 9.03 12.52 -30.53
CA TYR A 405 8.70 13.14 -29.25
C TYR A 405 7.22 13.49 -29.18
N CYS A 406 6.69 14.20 -30.17
CA CYS A 406 5.28 14.60 -30.23
C CYS A 406 4.35 13.39 -30.17
N VAL A 407 4.62 12.36 -30.96
CA VAL A 407 3.85 11.11 -30.96
C VAL A 407 3.98 10.37 -29.62
N SER A 408 5.16 10.36 -29.00
CA SER A 408 5.39 9.68 -27.72
C SER A 408 4.69 10.36 -26.54
N CYS A 409 4.63 11.70 -26.54
CA CYS A 409 3.88 12.51 -25.59
C CYS A 409 2.38 12.59 -25.94
N GLY A 410 2.03 12.15 -27.15
CA GLY A 410 0.67 12.14 -27.68
C GLY A 410 0.20 13.48 -28.26
N TYR A 411 1.03 14.51 -28.43
CA TYR A 411 0.57 15.78 -29.00
C TYR A 411 -0.13 15.58 -30.35
N THR A 412 -1.29 16.22 -30.49
CA THR A 412 -2.13 16.15 -31.70
C THR A 412 -1.69 17.20 -32.72
N TYR A 413 -1.18 18.34 -32.24
CA TYR A 413 -0.75 19.47 -33.07
C TYR A 413 0.66 19.91 -32.71
N LEU A 414 1.50 20.08 -33.74
CA LEU A 414 2.83 20.71 -33.64
C LEU A 414 2.84 21.99 -34.47
N ILE A 415 3.32 23.07 -33.86
CA ILE A 415 3.49 24.37 -34.50
C ILE A 415 4.96 24.79 -34.42
N TYR A 416 5.56 25.18 -35.55
CA TYR A 416 6.95 25.64 -35.58
C TYR A 416 7.22 26.63 -36.72
N GLY A 417 8.29 27.40 -36.58
CA GLY A 417 8.77 28.33 -37.62
C GLY A 417 9.71 27.63 -38.60
N LYS A 418 9.49 27.83 -39.92
CA LYS A 418 10.42 27.40 -40.98
C LYS A 418 10.36 28.35 -42.19
N GLY A 419 11.48 29.04 -42.47
CA GLY A 419 11.58 30.02 -43.56
C GLY A 419 11.24 31.45 -43.10
N SER A 420 10.74 32.31 -44.00
CA SER A 420 10.27 33.65 -43.63
C SER A 420 8.94 33.57 -42.89
N ILE A 421 8.75 34.40 -41.85
CA ILE A 421 7.52 34.44 -41.06
C ILE A 421 6.31 34.93 -41.87
N ASP A 422 6.56 35.72 -42.93
CA ASP A 422 5.53 36.29 -43.80
C ASP A 422 4.76 35.20 -44.57
N GLU A 423 5.34 34.00 -44.67
CA GLU A 423 4.72 32.83 -45.30
C GLU A 423 3.84 32.01 -44.33
N GLY A 424 3.76 32.42 -43.06
CA GLY A 424 3.00 31.75 -42.01
C GLY A 424 3.75 30.65 -41.26
N PHE A 425 3.16 30.17 -40.17
CA PHE A 425 3.71 29.12 -39.33
C PHE A 425 3.43 27.73 -39.92
N ARG A 426 4.34 26.78 -39.70
CA ARG A 426 4.05 25.38 -40.02
C ARG A 426 3.15 24.79 -38.94
N PHE A 427 2.03 24.23 -39.37
CA PHE A 427 1.05 23.54 -38.54
C PHE A 427 0.95 22.09 -39.01
N ARG A 428 1.31 21.17 -38.11
CA ARG A 428 1.35 19.73 -38.36
C ARG A 428 0.37 19.01 -37.45
N THR A 429 -0.37 18.05 -38.00
CA THR A 429 -1.32 17.21 -37.24
C THR A 429 -0.87 15.77 -37.20
N TYR A 430 -1.09 15.11 -36.06
CA TYR A 430 -0.81 13.68 -35.89
C TYR A 430 -2.12 12.92 -35.65
N GLU A 431 -2.35 11.86 -36.42
CA GLU A 431 -3.41 10.87 -36.14
C GLU A 431 -2.81 9.47 -36.14
N ASN A 432 -3.17 8.67 -35.12
CA ASN A 432 -2.67 7.29 -34.96
C ASN A 432 -1.14 7.16 -35.04
N GLY A 433 -0.41 8.16 -34.54
CA GLY A 433 1.06 8.20 -34.54
C GLY A 433 1.69 8.49 -35.90
N LYS A 434 0.92 8.98 -36.87
CA LYS A 434 1.42 9.39 -38.19
C LYS A 434 1.04 10.84 -38.45
N VAL A 435 1.92 11.55 -39.16
CA VAL A 435 1.64 12.90 -39.66
C VAL A 435 0.55 12.82 -40.73
N THR A 436 -0.57 13.50 -40.52
CA THR A 436 -1.69 13.53 -41.46
C THR A 436 -1.73 14.81 -42.28
N THR A 437 -1.37 15.95 -41.69
CA THR A 437 -1.28 17.23 -42.40
C THR A 437 -0.02 17.97 -42.01
N ASP A 438 0.57 18.68 -42.98
CA ASP A 438 1.65 19.66 -42.80
C ASP A 438 1.34 20.84 -43.72
N LYS A 439 0.87 21.94 -43.14
CA LYS A 439 0.44 23.14 -43.89
C LYS A 439 1.01 24.41 -43.28
N ARG A 440 1.03 25.47 -44.10
CA ARG A 440 1.32 26.84 -43.63
C ARG A 440 0.03 27.52 -43.20
N CYS A 441 0.01 28.09 -42.00
CA CYS A 441 -1.14 28.78 -41.44
C CYS A 441 -0.71 30.06 -40.71
N PHE A 442 -1.53 31.10 -40.85
CA PHE A 442 -1.41 32.30 -40.02
C PHE A 442 -2.12 32.10 -38.68
N SER A 443 -1.81 32.93 -37.68
CA SER A 443 -2.31 32.78 -36.30
C SER A 443 -3.83 32.65 -36.23
N GLY A 444 -4.57 33.53 -36.92
CA GLY A 444 -6.03 33.51 -36.96
C GLY A 444 -6.62 32.23 -37.58
N GLN A 445 -5.94 31.61 -38.54
CA GLN A 445 -6.38 30.34 -39.15
C GLN A 445 -6.18 29.17 -38.20
N ILE A 446 -5.11 29.20 -37.40
CA ILE A 446 -4.83 28.16 -36.39
C ILE A 446 -5.94 28.19 -35.33
N VAL A 447 -6.29 29.35 -34.78
CA VAL A 447 -7.36 29.49 -33.78
C VAL A 447 -8.71 29.00 -34.34
N GLN A 448 -9.04 29.33 -35.59
CA GLN A 448 -10.26 28.85 -36.24
C GLN A 448 -10.27 27.33 -36.41
N TYR A 449 -9.11 26.73 -36.70
CA TYR A 449 -8.98 25.28 -36.82
C TYR A 449 -9.32 24.57 -35.50
N TYR A 450 -8.81 25.05 -34.37
CA TYR A 450 -9.18 24.51 -33.05
C TYR A 450 -10.68 24.64 -32.74
N ARG A 451 -11.32 25.74 -33.16
CA ARG A 451 -12.76 25.92 -32.96
C ARG A 451 -13.59 24.95 -33.80
N ALA A 452 -13.17 24.69 -35.03
CA ALA A 452 -13.83 23.72 -35.91
C ALA A 452 -13.68 22.28 -35.37
N ASP A 453 -12.49 21.92 -34.88
CA ASP A 453 -12.22 20.59 -34.33
C ASP A 453 -12.95 20.33 -33.00
N SER A 454 -13.00 21.35 -32.14
CA SER A 454 -13.77 21.32 -30.88
C SER A 454 -15.27 21.08 -31.11
N ASN A 455 -15.83 21.64 -32.19
CA ASN A 455 -17.24 21.44 -32.53
C ASN A 455 -17.51 20.02 -33.05
N ASN A 456 -16.57 19.41 -33.79
CA ASN A 456 -16.68 18.03 -34.27
C ASN A 456 -16.55 17.00 -33.14
N THR A 457 -15.63 17.23 -32.19
CA THR A 457 -15.46 16.37 -31.01
C THR A 457 -16.66 16.43 -30.06
N ASN A 458 -17.23 17.61 -29.82
CA ASN A 458 -18.46 17.75 -29.04
C ASN A 458 -19.66 17.01 -29.66
N LEU A 459 -19.80 17.01 -31.00
CA LEU A 459 -20.88 16.29 -31.68
C LEU A 459 -20.71 14.75 -31.59
N SER A 460 -19.47 14.26 -31.56
CA SER A 460 -19.16 12.83 -31.37
C SER A 460 -19.34 12.36 -29.92
N ASN A 461 -19.16 13.25 -28.93
CA ASN A 461 -19.36 12.96 -27.51
C ASN A 461 -20.84 13.00 -27.12
N ILE A 462 -21.66 13.87 -27.73
CA ILE A 462 -23.12 13.92 -27.47
C ILE A 462 -23.81 12.60 -27.88
N ASN A 463 -23.29 11.88 -28.87
CA ASN A 463 -23.84 10.58 -29.28
C ASN A 463 -23.38 9.40 -28.43
N ASN A 464 -22.47 9.59 -27.44
CA ASN A 464 -21.93 8.52 -26.60
C ASN A 464 -21.87 8.83 -25.09
N SER A 465 -22.33 10.00 -24.63
CA SER A 465 -22.52 10.25 -23.20
C SER A 465 -23.73 11.14 -22.93
N GLY A 466 -24.64 10.64 -22.10
CA GLY A 466 -25.68 11.46 -21.49
C GLY A 466 -25.03 12.54 -20.61
N THR A 467 -25.32 13.79 -20.97
CA THR A 467 -25.30 15.00 -20.12
C THR A 467 -24.22 15.07 -19.03
N SER A 468 -23.13 15.78 -19.34
CA SER A 468 -22.30 16.45 -18.34
C SER A 468 -22.00 17.87 -18.82
N SER A 469 -22.75 18.84 -18.31
CA SER A 469 -22.50 20.27 -18.54
C SER A 469 -21.46 20.79 -17.54
N ASN A 470 -20.40 21.37 -18.09
CA ASN A 470 -19.39 22.27 -17.52
C ASN A 470 -19.65 22.81 -16.11
N LEU A 471 -18.83 22.39 -15.14
CA LEU A 471 -18.51 23.15 -13.92
C LEU A 471 -17.10 22.76 -13.44
N PHE A 472 -16.07 23.41 -13.96
CA PHE A 472 -14.74 23.49 -13.34
C PHE A 472 -14.30 24.95 -13.36
N ASN A 473 -14.53 25.65 -12.26
CA ASN A 473 -13.73 26.80 -11.85
C ASN A 473 -12.84 26.30 -10.70
N ASP A 474 -11.56 26.13 -10.98
CA ASP A 474 -10.57 25.81 -9.98
C ASP A 474 -10.39 27.00 -9.03
N THR A 475 -10.81 26.83 -7.78
CA THR A 475 -10.28 27.59 -6.66
C THR A 475 -9.92 26.59 -5.57
N GLU A 476 -8.62 26.43 -5.31
CA GLU A 476 -8.13 25.77 -4.11
C GLU A 476 -8.71 26.46 -2.87
N PRO A 477 -9.32 25.74 -1.91
CA PRO A 477 -9.61 26.32 -0.62
C PRO A 477 -8.32 26.36 0.22
N LEU A 478 -7.85 27.58 0.45
CA LEU A 478 -6.88 27.94 1.49
C LEU A 478 -7.31 27.39 2.86
N LEU A 479 -6.34 26.88 3.59
CA LEU A 479 -6.43 26.49 5.01
C LEU A 479 -7.10 27.62 5.84
N PRO A 480 -8.07 27.31 6.72
CA PRO A 480 -8.49 28.27 7.75
C PRO A 480 -7.34 28.45 8.75
N GLN A 481 -6.73 29.63 8.77
CA GLN A 481 -5.87 30.06 9.88
C GLN A 481 -6.74 30.17 11.14
N GLN A 482 -6.57 29.24 12.08
CA GLN A 482 -7.07 29.42 13.44
C GLN A 482 -6.16 30.42 14.16
N THR A 483 -6.68 31.62 14.39
CA THR A 483 -6.09 32.62 15.28
C THR A 483 -6.18 32.14 16.72
N LEU A 484 -5.07 31.64 17.26
CA LEU A 484 -4.90 31.47 18.71
C LEU A 484 -4.42 32.80 19.30
N SER A 485 -5.30 33.46 20.05
CA SER A 485 -4.96 34.57 20.94
C SER A 485 -4.12 34.07 22.12
N THR A 486 -2.88 34.55 22.24
CA THR A 486 -2.06 34.42 23.45
C THR A 486 -2.16 35.72 24.28
N PRO A 487 -2.30 35.64 25.62
CA PRO A 487 -2.09 36.80 26.48
C PRO A 487 -0.59 37.00 26.73
N SER A 488 -0.20 38.26 26.62
CA SER A 488 1.09 38.84 27.01
C SER A 488 1.38 38.73 28.51
N GLY A 489 2.66 38.53 28.87
CA GLY A 489 3.17 38.80 30.21
C GLY A 489 4.65 38.47 30.43
N LEU A 490 5.46 39.53 30.58
CA LEU A 490 6.78 39.62 31.25
C LEU A 490 8.08 39.34 30.46
N SER A 491 8.55 40.41 29.80
CA SER A 491 9.84 41.12 30.00
C SER A 491 11.06 40.34 30.53
N ILE A 492 12.21 40.43 29.82
CA ILE A 492 13.36 41.28 30.21
C ILE A 492 14.35 41.39 29.03
N LYS A 493 14.83 42.62 28.81
CA LYS A 493 15.86 43.06 27.84
C LYS A 493 17.26 42.61 28.26
N ASN A 494 18.16 42.37 27.29
CA ASN A 494 19.43 43.10 27.11
C ASN A 494 20.28 42.52 25.96
N THR A 495 20.57 43.36 24.98
CA THR A 495 21.75 43.33 24.07
C THR A 495 22.87 44.19 24.68
N PRO A 496 24.15 44.27 24.20
CA PRO A 496 24.65 43.95 22.84
C PRO A 496 26.09 43.35 22.71
N SER A 497 26.46 42.98 21.46
CA SER A 497 27.83 42.96 20.83
C SER A 497 28.92 42.06 21.47
N SER A 498 29.86 41.38 20.80
CA SER A 498 30.63 41.68 19.58
C SER A 498 31.44 40.44 19.11
N THR A 499 31.68 40.36 17.79
CA THR A 499 32.91 39.88 17.10
C THR A 499 33.48 38.45 17.22
N SER A 500 33.76 37.96 16.01
CA SER A 500 34.92 37.19 15.53
C SER A 500 35.07 35.70 15.85
N LEU A 501 34.92 34.95 14.75
CA LEU A 501 35.51 33.66 14.40
C LEU A 501 36.86 33.36 15.10
N ASN A 502 36.96 32.18 15.70
CA ASN A 502 38.19 31.40 15.66
C ASN A 502 37.88 29.90 15.62
N PRO A 503 38.50 29.11 14.72
CA PRO A 503 38.30 27.68 14.60
C PRO A 503 39.35 26.98 15.47
N ASN A 504 38.91 26.27 16.52
CA ASN A 504 39.58 25.15 17.21
C ASN A 504 39.00 25.05 18.62
N ASN A 505 38.03 24.15 18.82
CA ASN A 505 37.96 23.23 19.96
C ASN A 505 36.69 22.37 19.90
N GLU A 506 36.94 21.07 20.01
CA GLU A 506 36.11 19.91 20.39
C GLU A 506 34.59 20.04 20.50
N PRO A 507 33.81 19.10 19.94
CA PRO A 507 32.53 18.76 20.52
C PRO A 507 32.79 17.92 21.78
N ILE A 508 32.53 18.52 22.95
CA ILE A 508 32.24 17.78 24.18
C ILE A 508 30.98 16.95 23.90
N SER A 509 31.18 15.71 23.50
CA SER A 509 30.22 14.63 23.67
C SER A 509 30.81 13.69 24.70
N ALA A 510 30.42 13.87 25.96
CA ALA A 510 30.61 12.85 26.98
C ALA A 510 29.62 11.70 26.72
N GLY A 511 29.78 11.03 25.56
CA GLY A 511 29.15 9.75 25.27
C GLY A 511 29.97 8.65 25.94
N ALA A 512 29.28 7.68 26.54
CA ALA A 512 29.90 6.47 27.07
C ALA A 512 30.85 5.83 26.02
N GLN A 513 32.16 5.82 26.26
CA GLN A 513 33.10 5.06 25.45
C GLN A 513 32.85 3.56 25.68
N LEU A 514 32.16 2.91 24.74
CA LEU A 514 32.01 1.47 24.72
C LEU A 514 33.33 0.83 24.29
N ASN A 515 33.92 0.02 25.17
CA ASN A 515 35.07 -0.81 24.82
C ASN A 515 34.56 -2.06 24.10
N ILE A 516 34.45 -1.96 22.77
CA ILE A 516 33.99 -3.04 21.89
C ILE A 516 35.21 -3.85 21.43
N TYR A 517 35.19 -5.15 21.68
CA TYR A 517 36.21 -6.09 21.23
C TYR A 517 35.58 -7.05 20.22
N LEU A 518 36.15 -7.11 19.01
CA LEU A 518 35.57 -7.85 17.89
C LEU A 518 36.34 -9.14 17.60
N TYR A 519 35.61 -10.25 17.64
CA TYR A 519 36.09 -11.57 17.25
C TYR A 519 35.44 -11.96 15.93
N LEU A 520 36.24 -11.92 14.85
CA LEU A 520 35.82 -12.37 13.53
C LEU A 520 36.07 -13.87 13.40
N ILE A 521 35.03 -14.63 13.07
CA ILE A 521 35.12 -16.09 12.90
C ILE A 521 35.06 -16.42 11.41
N GLU A 522 36.24 -16.69 10.85
CA GLU A 522 36.53 -16.99 9.43
C GLU A 522 36.03 -18.38 8.95
N PRO A 523 35.91 -18.64 7.62
CA PRO A 523 36.65 -18.02 6.52
C PRO A 523 35.88 -16.88 5.87
N MET A 524 36.33 -15.65 6.13
CA MET A 524 35.83 -14.47 5.45
C MET A 524 36.12 -14.58 3.95
N ASN A 525 35.15 -14.19 3.14
CA ASN A 525 35.38 -13.90 1.74
C ASN A 525 36.39 -12.73 1.69
N LYS A 526 37.59 -12.92 1.11
CA LYS A 526 38.73 -11.97 1.14
C LYS A 526 38.46 -10.56 0.56
N SER A 527 37.22 -10.29 0.14
CA SER A 527 36.79 -9.07 -0.54
C SER A 527 36.38 -7.92 0.40
N ILE A 528 36.12 -8.16 1.69
CA ILE A 528 35.64 -7.10 2.61
C ILE A 528 36.72 -6.77 3.64
N PRO A 529 37.19 -5.51 3.73
CA PRO A 529 38.18 -5.12 4.73
C PRO A 529 37.60 -5.26 6.14
N LYS A 530 38.35 -5.90 7.05
CA LYS A 530 38.02 -6.04 8.49
C LYS A 530 37.51 -4.72 9.10
N LYS A 531 38.20 -3.61 8.82
CA LYS A 531 37.87 -2.25 9.30
C LYS A 531 36.47 -1.78 8.90
N LYS A 532 35.93 -2.24 7.76
CA LYS A 532 34.57 -1.89 7.30
C LYS A 532 33.51 -2.59 8.15
N ILE A 533 33.74 -3.86 8.52
CA ILE A 533 32.86 -4.65 9.39
C ILE A 533 32.87 -4.06 10.81
N GLU A 534 34.06 -3.69 11.32
CA GLU A 534 34.18 -3.04 12.62
C GLU A 534 33.38 -1.74 12.71
N ASN A 535 33.48 -0.88 11.68
CA ASN A 535 32.71 0.37 11.63
C ASN A 535 31.19 0.13 11.57
N GLN A 536 30.72 -0.87 10.81
CA GLN A 536 29.29 -1.21 10.72
C GLN A 536 28.74 -1.70 12.06
N VAL A 537 29.46 -2.60 12.73
CA VAL A 537 29.06 -3.12 14.04
C VAL A 537 29.09 -2.01 15.09
N GLN A 538 30.11 -1.16 15.08
CA GLN A 538 30.20 -0.03 15.99
C GLN A 538 29.07 0.98 15.79
N TYR A 539 28.66 1.26 14.54
CA TYR A 539 27.52 2.13 14.25
C TYR A 539 26.21 1.54 14.78
N LYS A 540 25.92 0.26 14.50
CA LYS A 540 24.72 -0.41 15.04
C LYS A 540 24.71 -0.41 16.58
N LEU A 541 25.84 -0.69 17.22
CA LEU A 541 25.97 -0.69 18.68
C LEU A 541 25.91 0.72 19.28
N SER A 542 26.35 1.76 18.57
CA SER A 542 26.22 3.15 19.05
C SER A 542 24.76 3.59 19.21
N THR A 543 23.85 3.02 18.40
CA THR A 543 22.40 3.29 18.50
C THR A 543 21.80 2.79 19.81
N ILE A 544 22.41 1.75 20.40
CA ILE A 544 22.00 1.16 21.69
C ILE A 544 22.95 1.52 22.84
N SER A 545 23.87 2.47 22.61
CA SER A 545 24.87 2.88 23.61
C SER A 545 24.26 3.45 24.89
N SER A 546 23.06 4.01 24.81
CA SER A 546 22.30 4.51 25.96
C SER A 546 21.83 3.42 26.93
N LEU A 547 21.83 2.14 26.51
CA LEU A 547 21.46 1.00 27.35
C LEU A 547 22.63 0.51 28.22
N PHE A 548 23.84 1.00 27.99
CA PHE A 548 25.05 0.51 28.63
C PHE A 548 25.73 1.59 29.48
N THR A 549 26.24 1.20 30.64
CA THR A 549 27.02 2.08 31.50
C THR A 549 28.38 2.39 30.86
N SER A 550 28.95 3.57 31.11
CA SER A 550 30.16 4.10 30.48
C SER A 550 31.46 3.31 30.70
N LYS A 551 31.42 2.17 31.39
CA LYS A 551 32.56 1.28 31.64
C LYS A 551 32.31 -0.18 31.24
N SER A 552 31.23 -0.47 30.51
CA SER A 552 30.91 -1.85 30.09
C SER A 552 31.82 -2.29 28.94
N ARG A 553 32.56 -3.38 29.18
CA ARG A 553 33.31 -4.09 28.14
C ARG A 553 32.36 -5.02 27.40
N ILE A 554 32.23 -4.81 26.09
CA ILE A 554 31.33 -5.58 25.22
C ILE A 554 32.18 -6.46 24.31
N GLU A 555 32.04 -7.77 24.49
CA GLU A 555 32.68 -8.76 23.62
C GLU A 555 31.71 -9.10 22.48
N VAL A 556 32.09 -8.83 21.24
CA VAL A 556 31.22 -8.99 20.06
C VAL A 556 31.81 -10.03 19.12
N PHE A 557 31.05 -11.10 18.90
CA PHE A 557 31.38 -12.14 17.93
C PHE A 557 30.64 -11.89 16.63
N VAL A 558 31.38 -11.80 15.53
CA VAL A 558 30.81 -11.55 14.20
C VAL A 558 30.98 -12.79 13.32
N PHE A 559 29.86 -13.26 12.79
CA PHE A 559 29.76 -14.50 12.01
C PHE A 559 29.39 -14.26 10.55
N ASP A 560 29.85 -15.18 9.69
CA ASP A 560 29.37 -15.34 8.31
C ASP A 560 28.22 -16.37 8.22
N ILE A 561 27.15 -16.17 8.98
CA ILE A 561 26.01 -17.10 9.03
C ILE A 561 24.68 -16.38 8.82
N SER A 562 23.67 -17.07 8.30
CA SER A 562 22.33 -16.51 8.14
C SER A 562 21.60 -16.38 9.49
N ASP A 563 20.63 -15.46 9.58
CA ASP A 563 19.77 -15.25 10.78
C ASP A 563 19.14 -16.53 11.33
N LEU A 564 18.75 -17.46 10.46
CA LEU A 564 18.20 -18.76 10.87
C LEU A 564 19.19 -19.52 11.78
N ILE A 565 20.48 -19.53 11.41
CA ILE A 565 21.52 -20.25 12.15
C ILE A 565 21.88 -19.49 13.42
N LEU A 566 21.92 -18.16 13.35
CA LEU A 566 22.10 -17.29 14.52
C LEU A 566 21.02 -17.55 15.58
N THR A 567 19.76 -17.66 15.14
CA THR A 567 18.61 -17.95 16.00
C THR A 567 18.72 -19.34 16.64
N ILE A 568 19.14 -20.34 15.86
CA ILE A 568 19.39 -21.69 16.39
C ILE A 568 20.44 -21.62 17.50
N ILE A 569 21.61 -21.03 17.23
CA ILE A 569 22.70 -20.89 18.22
C ILE A 569 22.22 -20.20 19.50
N ILE A 570 21.50 -19.06 19.38
CA ILE A 570 20.98 -18.31 20.53
C ILE A 570 19.96 -19.15 21.33
N SER A 571 19.10 -19.91 20.65
CA SER A 571 18.04 -20.68 21.29
C SER A 571 18.52 -21.97 21.97
N THR A 572 19.63 -22.55 21.49
CA THR A 572 20.07 -23.87 21.95
C THR A 572 21.30 -23.82 22.84
N LEU A 573 22.16 -22.81 22.73
CA LEU A 573 23.42 -22.75 23.48
C LEU A 573 23.19 -22.18 24.88
N LEU A 574 23.40 -23.01 25.90
CA LEU A 574 23.22 -22.63 27.31
C LEU A 574 24.57 -22.26 27.93
N ILE A 575 24.73 -21.02 28.41
CA ILE A 575 26.01 -20.44 28.85
C ILE A 575 26.10 -20.27 30.39
N GLU A 576 25.32 -21.08 31.13
CA GLU A 576 25.23 -20.99 32.59
C GLU A 576 26.40 -21.68 33.29
N ASP A 577 26.65 -22.95 32.97
CA ASP A 577 27.74 -23.76 33.50
C ASP A 577 28.46 -24.54 32.39
N GLU A 578 29.72 -24.92 32.63
CA GLU A 578 30.57 -25.56 31.62
C GLU A 578 30.09 -26.95 31.20
N ALA A 579 29.43 -27.69 32.09
CA ALA A 579 28.91 -29.03 31.77
C ALA A 579 27.66 -28.95 30.87
N SER A 580 26.70 -28.09 31.22
CA SER A 580 25.51 -27.81 30.39
C SER A 580 25.88 -27.14 29.07
N TYR A 581 26.93 -26.31 29.06
CA TYR A 581 27.46 -25.72 27.83
C TYR A 581 27.96 -26.79 26.85
N ASN A 582 28.72 -27.77 27.33
CA ASN A 582 29.22 -28.87 26.48
C ASN A 582 28.08 -29.75 25.92
N ILE A 583 27.02 -29.99 26.71
CA ILE A 583 25.85 -30.76 26.27
C ILE A 583 25.05 -29.97 25.23
N SER A 584 24.77 -28.68 25.51
CA SER A 584 24.01 -27.81 24.61
C SER A 584 24.74 -27.50 23.30
N LEU A 585 26.08 -27.45 23.31
CA LEU A 585 26.89 -27.34 22.10
C LEU A 585 26.67 -28.52 21.15
N ARG A 586 26.64 -29.77 21.66
CA ARG A 586 26.38 -30.96 20.84
C ARG A 586 25.00 -30.92 20.21
N ALA A 587 23.98 -30.54 20.99
CA ALA A 587 22.61 -30.36 20.49
C ALA A 587 22.49 -29.23 19.45
N THR A 588 23.31 -28.18 19.58
CA THR A 588 23.37 -27.08 18.60
C THR A 588 23.99 -27.54 17.29
N ILE A 589 25.08 -28.32 17.35
CA ILE A 589 25.77 -28.88 16.19
C ILE A 589 24.87 -29.81 15.37
N GLU A 590 24.06 -30.66 16.03
CA GLU A 590 23.11 -31.55 15.36
C GLU A 590 22.03 -30.79 14.55
N LYS A 591 21.69 -29.57 14.96
CA LYS A 591 20.65 -28.74 14.32
C LYS A 591 21.19 -27.82 13.23
N VAL A 592 22.51 -27.72 13.06
CA VAL A 592 23.15 -26.81 12.10
C VAL A 592 23.79 -27.61 10.95
N PRO A 593 23.76 -27.12 9.69
CA PRO A 593 24.41 -27.80 8.57
C PRO A 593 25.92 -28.07 8.79
N PRO A 594 26.46 -29.22 8.35
CA PRO A 594 27.85 -29.64 8.58
C PRO A 594 28.92 -28.60 8.22
N ARG A 595 28.67 -27.81 7.17
CA ARG A 595 29.58 -26.75 6.70
C ARG A 595 29.90 -25.66 7.74
N PHE A 596 29.14 -25.56 8.83
CA PHE A 596 29.34 -24.58 9.89
C PHE A 596 29.83 -25.19 11.21
N HIS A 597 30.03 -26.51 11.26
CA HIS A 597 30.44 -27.19 12.50
C HIS A 597 31.78 -26.65 13.01
N ASP A 598 32.79 -26.54 12.15
CA ASP A 598 34.10 -25.98 12.51
C ASP A 598 34.03 -24.53 13.02
N THR A 599 33.20 -23.71 12.38
CA THR A 599 32.96 -22.32 12.78
C THR A 599 32.34 -22.25 14.18
N ILE A 600 31.38 -23.13 14.47
CA ILE A 600 30.71 -23.20 15.77
C ILE A 600 31.64 -23.75 16.86
N TYR A 601 32.49 -24.74 16.56
CA TYR A 601 33.48 -25.23 17.51
C TYR A 601 34.50 -24.14 17.90
N ARG A 602 35.02 -23.40 16.92
CA ARG A 602 35.96 -22.29 17.18
C ARG A 602 35.33 -21.17 17.98
N PHE A 603 34.09 -20.79 17.64
CA PHE A 603 33.30 -19.87 18.44
C PHE A 603 33.17 -20.36 19.87
N SER A 604 32.85 -21.64 20.02
CA SER A 604 32.60 -22.23 21.31
C SER A 604 33.83 -22.18 22.22
N ASP A 605 35.02 -22.44 21.68
CA ASP A 605 36.26 -22.38 22.46
C ASP A 605 36.56 -20.95 22.91
N GLN A 606 36.36 -19.96 22.03
CA GLN A 606 36.51 -18.55 22.40
C GLN A 606 35.48 -18.07 23.42
N LEU A 607 34.22 -18.52 23.28
CA LEU A 607 33.15 -18.19 24.22
C LEU A 607 33.43 -18.81 25.59
N LYS A 608 33.92 -20.06 25.65
CA LYS A 608 34.36 -20.70 26.89
C LYS A 608 35.49 -19.93 27.56
N GLU A 609 36.52 -19.55 26.81
CA GLU A 609 37.63 -18.75 27.34
C GLU A 609 37.13 -17.43 27.91
N LEU A 610 36.29 -16.70 27.18
CA LEU A 610 35.81 -15.39 27.62
C LEU A 610 34.82 -15.48 28.78
N ARG A 611 33.93 -16.47 28.79
CA ARG A 611 32.93 -16.66 29.85
C ARG A 611 33.52 -17.26 31.11
N PHE A 612 34.16 -18.41 31.01
CA PHE A 612 34.55 -19.21 32.17
C PHE A 612 35.94 -18.83 32.71
N ILE A 613 36.85 -18.35 31.85
CA ILE A 613 38.19 -17.92 32.27
C ILE A 613 38.23 -16.41 32.53
N LYS A 614 37.86 -15.58 31.54
CA LYS A 614 37.93 -14.11 31.66
C LYS A 614 36.71 -13.47 32.33
N LYS A 615 35.69 -14.25 32.68
CA LYS A 615 34.46 -13.82 33.37
C LYS A 615 33.75 -12.63 32.72
N ALA A 616 33.74 -12.58 31.38
CA ALA A 616 33.02 -11.57 30.65
C ALA A 616 31.50 -11.68 30.92
N LYS A 617 30.88 -10.53 31.17
CA LYS A 617 29.47 -10.43 31.63
C LYS A 617 28.48 -10.25 30.49
N LEU A 618 28.93 -9.73 29.35
CA LEU A 618 28.08 -9.37 28.23
C LEU A 618 28.73 -9.82 26.92
N PHE A 619 27.94 -10.51 26.10
CA PHE A 619 28.35 -10.99 24.79
C PHE A 619 27.29 -10.55 23.77
N VAL A 620 27.75 -10.13 22.60
CA VAL A 620 26.89 -9.86 21.46
C VAL A 620 27.29 -10.80 20.34
N ILE A 621 26.31 -11.51 19.80
CA ILE A 621 26.49 -12.36 18.62
C ILE A 621 25.84 -11.62 17.45
N ALA A 622 26.63 -11.27 16.45
CA ALA A 622 26.20 -10.55 15.27
C ALA A 622 26.51 -11.36 14.01
N SER A 623 25.62 -11.30 13.02
CA SER A 623 25.97 -11.66 11.65
C SER A 623 26.34 -10.37 10.91
N TYR A 624 27.29 -10.43 9.97
CA TYR A 624 27.54 -9.30 9.07
C TYR A 624 26.69 -9.35 7.79
N LYS A 625 25.97 -10.46 7.55
CA LYS A 625 25.03 -10.58 6.43
C LYS A 625 23.70 -9.86 6.68
N THR A 626 23.44 -9.46 7.93
CA THR A 626 22.18 -8.88 8.42
C THR A 626 22.44 -7.80 9.45
#